data_AF-A0A920QTE5-F1
#
_entry.id   AF-A0A920QTE5-F1
#
_cell.length_a   1.000
_cell.length_b   1.000
_cell.length_c   1.000
_cell.angle_alpha   90.00
_cell.angle_beta   90.00
_cell.angle_gamma   90.00
#
_symmetry.space_group_name_H-M   'P 1'
#
loop_
_entity.id
_entity.type
_entity.pdbx_description
1 polymer ?
#
loop_
_entity_poly.entity_id
_entity_poly.type
_entity_poly.pdbx_seq_one_letter_code
_entity_poly.pdbx_strand_id
1 'polypeptide(L)'
;MLRAQAIRQLDNALQAMDRAQAQSAEDPEQTQRAIEQARRQLDRALEQMTAQRQAAAEEVFSDLRERSQDLLDDQRQLAAELQQVAREALENRDDDGVRESPLDDDEAIELAERKREMQRELEALEQDIQEVSQRFRGQTPGASEELNNALSDLQQTQVERRLAYAAEMIRRGLADELAPFEGIVTTALDDLRRDTESALTLASREAREGQQMEQDPTSELVAELQALRRSLPSCRTVGLRRRAKKARALLKADRTVVRTRADSLAVISSAAVLVGANTLIGAGWVSGIRRARWGSIRRLRRSWKLGYRKPGVTFSHWARG
;
A
#
# COMPACT_ATOMS: atom_id res chain seq x y z
N MET A 1 -7.48 2.46 10.52
CA MET A 1 -8.37 3.65 10.65
C MET A 1 -7.64 5.00 10.53
N LEU A 2 -6.36 5.12 10.89
CA LEU A 2 -5.61 6.39 10.90
C LEU A 2 -5.22 6.93 9.51
N ARG A 3 -4.88 6.06 8.54
CA ARG A 3 -4.62 6.45 7.14
C ARG A 3 -5.81 7.17 6.48
N ALA A 4 -7.03 6.72 6.79
CA ALA A 4 -8.26 7.36 6.34
C ALA A 4 -8.50 8.72 7.01
N GLN A 5 -7.92 8.97 8.19
CA GLN A 5 -8.03 10.24 8.90
C GLN A 5 -7.06 11.28 8.32
N ALA A 6 -5.83 10.89 8.00
CA ALA A 6 -4.86 11.75 7.31
C ALA A 6 -5.37 12.20 5.93
N ILE A 7 -5.91 11.27 5.14
CA ILE A 7 -6.51 11.58 3.82
C ILE A 7 -7.70 12.54 3.97
N ARG A 8 -8.58 12.33 4.97
CA ARG A 8 -9.71 13.23 5.26
C ARG A 8 -9.27 14.61 5.73
N GLN A 9 -8.17 14.71 6.47
CA GLN A 9 -7.60 15.99 6.89
C GLN A 9 -7.03 16.75 5.69
N LEU A 10 -6.40 16.04 4.76
CA LEU A 10 -5.90 16.57 3.49
C LEU A 10 -7.04 17.14 2.63
N ASP A 11 -8.12 16.37 2.46
CA ASP A 11 -9.32 16.79 1.72
C ASP A 11 -10.00 18.02 2.34
N ASN A 12 -10.08 18.07 3.67
CA ASN A 12 -10.65 19.21 4.38
C ASN A 12 -9.79 20.48 4.24
N ALA A 13 -8.46 20.34 4.29
CA ALA A 13 -7.53 21.45 4.07
C ALA A 13 -7.63 21.99 2.64
N LEU A 14 -7.73 21.10 1.64
CA LEU A 14 -7.93 21.48 0.24
C LEU A 14 -9.26 22.20 0.02
N GLN A 15 -10.36 21.70 0.60
CA GLN A 15 -11.67 22.37 0.52
C GLN A 15 -11.68 23.73 1.23
N ALA A 16 -10.95 23.88 2.34
CA ALA A 16 -10.83 25.16 3.04
C ALA A 16 -10.04 26.18 2.20
N MET A 17 -8.97 25.75 1.53
CA MET A 17 -8.24 26.58 0.58
C MET A 17 -9.10 26.99 -0.61
N ASP A 18 -9.89 26.08 -1.18
CA ASP A 18 -10.79 26.39 -2.30
C ASP A 18 -11.85 27.44 -1.92
N ARG A 19 -12.38 27.38 -0.70
CA ARG A 19 -13.32 28.38 -0.17
C ARG A 19 -12.66 29.73 0.06
N ALA A 20 -11.47 29.76 0.67
CA ALA A 20 -10.70 30.98 0.86
C ALA A 20 -10.29 31.63 -0.48
N GLN A 21 -9.96 30.80 -1.48
CA GLN A 21 -9.60 31.23 -2.85
C GLN A 21 -10.81 31.78 -3.63
N ALA A 22 -12.02 31.35 -3.27
CA ALA A 22 -13.27 31.87 -3.81
C ALA A 22 -13.70 33.19 -3.16
N GLN A 23 -13.28 33.44 -1.91
CA GLN A 23 -13.52 34.67 -1.15
C GLN A 23 -12.41 35.73 -1.31
N SER A 24 -11.33 35.42 -2.04
CA SER A 24 -10.15 36.29 -2.24
C SER A 24 -10.42 37.68 -2.89
N ALA A 25 -11.67 38.03 -3.18
CA ALA A 25 -12.02 39.36 -3.68
C ALA A 25 -12.17 40.40 -2.55
N GLU A 26 -12.33 39.98 -1.29
CA GLU A 26 -12.66 40.89 -0.18
C GLU A 26 -11.55 41.07 0.87
N ASP A 27 -10.67 40.09 1.08
CA ASP A 27 -9.57 40.23 2.08
C ASP A 27 -8.31 39.37 1.74
N PRO A 28 -7.27 39.98 1.14
CA PRO A 28 -6.03 39.30 0.76
C PRO A 28 -5.26 38.71 1.96
N GLU A 29 -5.29 39.38 3.10
CA GLU A 29 -4.52 38.95 4.29
C GLU A 29 -5.12 37.70 4.93
N GLN A 30 -6.45 37.60 4.99
CA GLN A 30 -7.14 36.40 5.47
C GLN A 30 -6.83 35.18 4.59
N THR A 31 -6.78 35.39 3.27
CA THR A 31 -6.44 34.33 2.31
C THR A 31 -5.01 33.83 2.54
N GLN A 32 -4.06 34.74 2.79
CA GLN A 32 -2.66 34.40 3.03
C GLN A 32 -2.46 33.60 4.33
N ARG A 33 -3.14 33.99 5.41
CA ARG A 33 -3.11 33.28 6.70
C ARG A 33 -3.70 31.87 6.60
N ALA A 34 -4.79 31.70 5.85
CA ALA A 34 -5.41 30.40 5.61
C ALA A 34 -4.49 29.45 4.82
N ILE A 35 -3.77 29.97 3.82
CA ILE A 35 -2.80 29.19 3.02
C ILE A 35 -1.62 28.73 3.89
N GLU A 36 -1.08 29.60 4.75
CA GLU A 36 0.01 29.22 5.66
C GLU A 36 -0.42 28.19 6.70
N GLN A 37 -1.65 28.29 7.21
CA GLN A 37 -2.21 27.29 8.12
C GLN A 37 -2.39 25.94 7.42
N ALA A 38 -2.89 25.92 6.18
CA ALA A 38 -3.02 24.70 5.39
C ALA A 38 -1.66 24.05 5.10
N ARG A 39 -0.63 24.83 4.76
CA ARG A 39 0.75 24.34 4.57
C ARG A 39 1.28 23.65 5.83
N ARG A 40 1.21 24.31 6.98
CA ARG A 40 1.65 23.72 8.26
C ARG A 40 0.89 22.45 8.63
N GLN A 41 -0.39 22.33 8.23
CA GLN A 41 -1.17 21.11 8.45
C GLN A 41 -0.75 19.98 7.51
N LEU A 42 -0.46 20.29 6.24
CA LEU A 42 0.06 19.34 5.27
C LEU A 42 1.42 18.81 5.67
N ASP A 43 2.35 19.69 6.07
CA ASP A 43 3.70 19.31 6.51
C ASP A 43 3.64 18.32 7.68
N ARG A 44 2.82 18.61 8.70
CA ARG A 44 2.60 17.69 9.83
C ARG A 44 1.95 16.37 9.42
N ALA A 45 0.98 16.39 8.50
CA ALA A 45 0.32 15.18 8.03
C ALA A 45 1.30 14.29 7.26
N LEU A 46 2.18 14.89 6.47
CA LEU A 46 3.25 14.20 5.75
C LEU A 46 4.26 13.59 6.71
N GLU A 47 4.77 14.37 7.67
CA GLU A 47 5.67 13.86 8.72
C GLU A 47 5.06 12.66 9.45
N GLN A 48 3.78 12.75 9.84
CA GLN A 48 3.06 11.65 10.50
C GLN A 48 2.92 10.42 9.60
N MET A 49 2.59 10.61 8.32
CA MET A 49 2.47 9.49 7.37
C MET A 49 3.82 8.82 7.11
N THR A 50 4.89 9.60 7.04
CA THR A 50 6.26 9.07 6.88
C THR A 50 6.68 8.30 8.12
N ALA A 51 6.48 8.86 9.32
CA ALA A 51 6.76 8.16 10.58
C ALA A 51 5.98 6.85 10.70
N GLN A 52 4.71 6.82 10.28
CA GLN A 52 3.91 5.60 10.25
C GLN A 52 4.44 4.56 9.27
N ARG A 53 4.89 4.98 8.08
CA ARG A 53 5.48 4.06 7.09
C ARG A 53 6.80 3.50 7.58
N GLN A 54 7.62 4.31 8.24
CA GLN A 54 8.87 3.85 8.85
C GLN A 54 8.58 2.82 9.95
N ALA A 55 7.69 3.14 10.89
CA ALA A 55 7.32 2.22 11.97
C ALA A 55 6.76 0.90 11.43
N ALA A 56 5.93 0.95 10.37
CA ALA A 56 5.38 -0.26 9.75
C ALA A 56 6.45 -1.10 9.02
N ALA A 57 7.49 -0.48 8.47
CA ALA A 57 8.62 -1.21 7.91
C ALA A 57 9.45 -1.85 9.03
N GLU A 58 9.87 -1.06 10.02
CA GLU A 58 10.66 -1.52 11.18
C GLU A 58 9.99 -2.70 11.89
N GLU A 59 8.66 -2.64 12.11
CA GLU A 59 7.88 -3.73 12.70
C GLU A 59 7.98 -5.03 11.89
N VAL A 60 7.75 -4.95 10.58
CA VAL A 60 7.74 -6.13 9.69
C VAL A 60 9.13 -6.74 9.54
N PHE A 61 10.18 -5.92 9.37
CA PHE A 61 11.56 -6.44 9.31
C PHE A 61 12.03 -7.00 10.66
N SER A 62 11.55 -6.42 11.78
CA SER A 62 11.87 -6.95 13.12
C SER A 62 11.25 -8.32 13.35
N ASP A 63 10.02 -8.57 12.89
CA ASP A 63 9.35 -9.88 12.97
C ASP A 63 10.15 -10.96 12.24
N LEU A 64 10.62 -10.69 11.02
CA LEU A 64 11.46 -11.63 10.26
C LEU A 64 12.75 -11.97 11.01
N ARG A 65 13.40 -10.98 11.62
CA ARG A 65 14.64 -11.16 12.39
C ARG A 65 14.39 -11.92 13.70
N GLU A 66 13.27 -11.70 14.35
CA GLU A 66 12.91 -12.44 15.58
C GLU A 66 12.65 -13.92 15.26
N ARG A 67 11.87 -14.20 14.21
CA ARG A 67 11.60 -15.58 13.78
C ARG A 67 12.83 -16.32 13.27
N SER A 68 13.76 -15.63 12.60
CA SER A 68 15.03 -16.25 12.19
C SER A 68 15.94 -16.55 13.38
N GLN A 69 15.90 -15.71 14.43
CA GLN A 69 16.59 -15.96 15.69
C GLN A 69 16.00 -17.16 16.41
N ASP A 70 14.67 -17.26 16.52
CA ASP A 70 13.99 -18.38 17.16
C ASP A 70 14.33 -19.71 16.48
N LEU A 71 14.24 -19.77 15.15
CA LEU A 71 14.63 -20.95 14.36
C LEU A 71 16.09 -21.37 14.59
N LEU A 72 17.00 -20.41 14.70
CA LEU A 72 18.41 -20.68 14.96
C LEU A 72 18.63 -21.24 16.37
N ASP A 73 17.96 -20.69 17.37
CA ASP A 73 18.10 -21.13 18.76
C ASP A 73 17.53 -22.55 18.93
N ASP A 74 16.37 -22.84 18.33
CA ASP A 74 15.78 -24.17 18.30
C ASP A 74 16.70 -25.18 17.61
N GLN A 75 17.28 -24.81 16.46
CA GLN A 75 18.24 -25.64 15.74
C GLN A 75 19.51 -25.90 16.58
N ARG A 76 20.04 -24.90 17.29
CA ARG A 76 21.21 -25.06 18.17
C ARG A 76 20.91 -26.02 19.33
N GLN A 77 19.73 -25.89 19.93
CA GLN A 77 19.29 -26.77 20.99
C GLN A 77 19.19 -28.22 20.48
N LEU A 78 18.48 -28.44 19.36
CA LEU A 78 18.34 -29.77 18.75
C LEU A 78 19.69 -30.36 18.32
N ALA A 79 20.60 -29.56 17.79
CA ALA A 79 21.93 -30.02 17.42
C ALA A 79 22.73 -30.47 18.66
N ALA A 80 22.60 -29.78 19.79
CA ALA A 80 23.24 -30.17 21.05
C ALA A 80 22.66 -31.47 21.61
N GLU A 81 21.33 -31.64 21.56
CA GLU A 81 20.63 -32.87 21.92
C GLU A 81 21.10 -34.04 21.04
N LEU A 82 21.12 -33.89 19.71
CA LEU A 82 21.62 -34.92 18.79
C LEU A 82 23.10 -35.26 19.01
N GLN A 83 23.92 -34.28 19.38
CA GLN A 83 25.32 -34.53 19.73
C GLN A 83 25.46 -35.31 21.05
N GLN A 84 24.54 -35.12 22.00
CA GLN A 84 24.50 -35.95 23.21
C GLN A 84 24.11 -37.39 22.87
N VAL A 85 23.06 -37.58 22.07
CA VAL A 85 22.61 -38.89 21.58
C VAL A 85 23.74 -39.64 20.86
N ALA A 86 24.48 -38.95 19.99
CA ALA A 86 25.62 -39.54 19.29
C ALA A 86 26.77 -39.94 20.23
N ARG A 87 26.99 -39.21 21.33
CA ARG A 87 28.00 -39.56 22.35
C ARG A 87 27.58 -40.79 23.13
N GLU A 88 26.33 -40.83 23.60
CA GLU A 88 25.77 -41.98 24.32
C GLU A 88 25.80 -43.25 23.46
N ALA A 89 25.49 -43.14 22.17
CA ALA A 89 25.60 -44.25 21.22
C ALA A 89 27.03 -44.80 21.07
N LEU A 90 28.05 -43.95 21.22
CA LEU A 90 29.46 -44.37 21.18
C LEU A 90 29.93 -44.97 22.51
N GLU A 91 29.38 -44.51 23.63
CA GLU A 91 29.68 -45.03 24.97
C GLU A 91 29.01 -46.40 25.21
N ASN A 92 27.81 -46.62 24.69
CA ASN A 92 27.05 -47.87 24.83
C ASN A 92 27.46 -48.97 23.82
N ARG A 93 28.58 -48.80 23.10
CA ARG A 93 29.03 -49.73 22.05
C ARG A 93 29.69 -51.02 22.57
N ASP A 94 29.58 -51.33 23.85
CA ASP A 94 30.29 -52.46 24.46
C ASP A 94 29.59 -53.83 24.24
N ASP A 95 30.40 -54.74 23.68
CA ASP A 95 30.43 -56.23 23.72
C ASP A 95 29.56 -57.12 22.81
N ASP A 96 28.37 -56.75 22.31
CA ASP A 96 27.51 -57.72 21.57
C ASP A 96 27.18 -57.37 20.11
N GLY A 97 27.70 -56.26 19.57
CA GLY A 97 27.56 -55.89 18.15
C GLY A 97 26.14 -55.56 17.67
N VAL A 98 25.14 -55.61 18.56
CA VAL A 98 23.77 -55.15 18.30
C VAL A 98 23.71 -53.64 18.54
N ARG A 99 23.42 -52.89 17.47
CA ARG A 99 23.24 -51.44 17.55
C ARG A 99 21.83 -51.14 18.02
N GLU A 100 21.65 -51.04 19.32
CA GLU A 100 20.41 -50.51 19.90
C GLU A 100 20.38 -48.99 19.70
N SER A 101 19.22 -48.43 19.36
CA SER A 101 19.11 -46.97 19.22
C SER A 101 19.33 -46.34 20.59
N PRO A 102 20.15 -45.28 20.71
CA PRO A 102 20.36 -44.57 21.98
C PRO A 102 19.09 -43.87 22.49
N LEU A 103 18.08 -43.68 21.64
CA LEU A 103 16.80 -43.05 21.97
C LEU A 103 15.71 -44.10 22.10
N ASP A 104 14.76 -43.87 22.99
CA ASP A 104 13.50 -44.60 22.95
C ASP A 104 12.59 -44.11 21.78
N ASP A 105 11.54 -44.88 21.50
CA ASP A 105 10.62 -44.58 20.39
C ASP A 105 9.91 -43.22 20.56
N ASP A 106 9.58 -42.84 21.79
CA ASP A 106 8.85 -41.59 22.09
C ASP A 106 9.78 -40.37 21.92
N GLU A 107 11.02 -40.45 22.42
CA GLU A 107 12.06 -39.43 22.25
C GLU A 107 12.42 -39.22 20.77
N ALA A 108 12.54 -40.31 20.00
CA ALA A 108 12.79 -40.24 18.56
C ALA A 108 11.62 -39.57 17.82
N ILE A 109 10.38 -39.85 18.20
CA ILE A 109 9.20 -39.19 17.64
C ILE A 109 9.22 -37.69 17.95
N GLU A 110 9.47 -37.30 19.20
CA GLU A 110 9.50 -35.90 19.62
C GLU A 110 10.55 -35.08 18.85
N LEU A 111 11.79 -35.57 18.77
CA LEU A 111 12.86 -34.90 18.04
C LEU A 111 12.55 -34.75 16.55
N ALA A 112 11.96 -35.79 15.95
CA ALA A 112 11.55 -35.74 14.55
C ALA A 112 10.41 -34.74 14.32
N GLU A 113 9.45 -34.65 15.23
CA GLU A 113 8.36 -33.68 15.16
C GLU A 113 8.86 -32.24 15.28
N ARG A 114 9.81 -31.97 16.19
CA ARG A 114 10.47 -30.67 16.30
C ARG A 114 11.20 -30.29 15.01
N LYS A 115 11.93 -31.22 14.37
CA LYS A 115 12.55 -30.98 13.04
C LYS A 115 11.51 -30.69 11.96
N ARG A 116 10.34 -31.34 11.99
CA ARG A 116 9.24 -31.07 11.06
C ARG A 116 8.55 -29.74 11.33
N GLU A 117 8.47 -29.30 12.57
CA GLU A 117 7.93 -27.99 12.92
C GLU A 117 8.86 -26.89 12.40
N MET A 118 10.16 -26.96 12.69
CA MET A 118 11.13 -26.01 12.15
C MET A 118 11.12 -25.97 10.62
N GLN A 119 10.89 -27.11 9.95
CA GLN A 119 10.73 -27.15 8.49
C GLN A 119 9.54 -26.30 8.04
N ARG A 120 8.38 -26.40 8.70
CA ARG A 120 7.18 -25.63 8.38
C ARG A 120 7.34 -24.16 8.70
N GLU A 121 7.98 -23.84 9.82
CA GLU A 121 8.26 -22.47 10.25
C GLU A 121 9.23 -21.78 9.29
N LEU A 122 10.26 -22.49 8.82
CA LEU A 122 11.17 -22.00 7.80
C LEU A 122 10.46 -21.75 6.47
N GLU A 123 9.61 -22.68 6.01
CA GLU A 123 8.81 -22.51 4.79
C GLU A 123 7.91 -21.27 4.87
N ALA A 124 7.26 -21.06 6.02
CA ALA A 124 6.46 -19.86 6.26
C ALA A 124 7.33 -18.59 6.27
N LEU A 125 8.50 -18.63 6.90
CA LEU A 125 9.43 -17.51 6.95
C LEU A 125 9.96 -17.15 5.55
N GLU A 126 10.29 -18.14 4.71
CA GLU A 126 10.71 -17.92 3.33
C GLU A 126 9.62 -17.20 2.50
N GLN A 127 8.36 -17.59 2.68
CA GLN A 127 7.22 -16.94 2.04
C GLN A 127 7.07 -15.48 2.50
N ASP A 128 7.20 -15.24 3.80
CA ASP A 128 7.10 -13.90 4.38
C ASP A 128 8.27 -13.00 3.93
N ILE A 129 9.50 -13.52 3.90
CA ILE A 129 10.67 -12.82 3.35
C ILE A 129 10.41 -12.41 1.90
N GLN A 130 9.89 -13.33 1.08
CA GLN A 130 9.56 -13.06 -0.32
C GLN A 130 8.44 -12.00 -0.46
N GLU A 131 7.40 -12.04 0.37
CA GLU A 131 6.32 -11.04 0.37
C GLU A 131 6.85 -9.66 0.79
N VAL A 132 7.60 -9.60 1.89
CA VAL A 132 8.15 -8.36 2.44
C VAL A 132 9.13 -7.72 1.46
N SER A 133 10.05 -8.50 0.88
CA SER A 133 10.98 -7.99 -0.14
C SER A 133 10.25 -7.41 -1.35
N GLN A 134 9.18 -8.05 -1.84
CA GLN A 134 8.39 -7.51 -2.95
C GLN A 134 7.61 -6.25 -2.57
N ARG A 135 7.01 -6.25 -1.39
CA ARG A 135 6.16 -5.17 -0.89
C ARG A 135 6.96 -3.90 -0.62
N PHE A 136 8.18 -4.02 -0.10
CA PHE A 136 9.01 -2.90 0.32
C PHE A 136 10.13 -2.54 -0.67
N ARG A 137 10.26 -3.25 -1.81
CA ARG A 137 11.29 -2.98 -2.84
C ARG A 137 11.43 -1.51 -3.25
N GLY A 138 10.32 -0.78 -3.34
CA GLY A 138 10.34 0.64 -3.72
C GLY A 138 10.65 1.61 -2.58
N GLN A 139 10.55 1.17 -1.31
CA GLN A 139 10.80 2.01 -0.14
C GLN A 139 12.16 1.73 0.50
N THR A 140 12.57 0.46 0.50
CA THR A 140 13.80 -0.03 1.12
C THR A 140 14.49 -1.00 0.16
N PRO A 141 15.07 -0.49 -0.95
CA PRO A 141 15.60 -1.33 -2.03
C PRO A 141 16.77 -2.20 -1.56
N GLY A 142 17.71 -1.67 -0.79
CA GLY A 142 18.85 -2.40 -0.24
C GLY A 142 18.42 -3.45 0.77
N ALA A 143 17.47 -3.14 1.67
CA ALA A 143 16.92 -4.14 2.58
C ALA A 143 16.20 -5.28 1.82
N SER A 144 15.51 -4.95 0.74
CA SER A 144 14.80 -5.94 -0.08
C SER A 144 15.76 -6.82 -0.87
N GLU A 145 16.86 -6.27 -1.37
CA GLU A 145 17.95 -7.01 -2.01
C GLU A 145 18.60 -7.99 -1.03
N GLU A 146 18.92 -7.53 0.18
CA GLU A 146 19.49 -8.37 1.24
C GLU A 146 18.59 -9.57 1.56
N LEU A 147 17.28 -9.35 1.73
CA LEU A 147 16.31 -10.42 1.95
C LEU A 147 16.25 -11.43 0.79
N ASN A 148 16.41 -10.99 -0.47
CA ASN A 148 16.43 -11.91 -1.61
C ASN A 148 17.72 -12.75 -1.66
N ASN A 149 18.85 -12.16 -1.27
CA ASN A 149 20.12 -12.88 -1.17
C ASN A 149 20.04 -13.97 -0.11
N ALA A 150 19.54 -13.63 1.08
CA ALA A 150 19.31 -14.59 2.16
C ALA A 150 18.43 -15.77 1.72
N LEU A 151 17.32 -15.49 1.01
CA LEU A 151 16.43 -16.53 0.46
C LEU A 151 17.14 -17.42 -0.57
N SER A 152 17.94 -16.82 -1.46
CA SER A 152 18.75 -17.58 -2.42
C SER A 152 19.75 -18.51 -1.72
N ASP A 153 20.41 -18.04 -0.67
CA ASP A 153 21.43 -18.81 0.05
C ASP A 153 20.82 -19.98 0.85
N LEU A 154 19.64 -19.78 1.45
CA LEU A 154 18.85 -20.86 2.06
C LEU A 154 18.48 -21.94 1.04
N GLN A 155 17.97 -21.53 -0.13
CA GLN A 155 17.56 -22.44 -1.19
C GLN A 155 18.73 -23.23 -1.77
N GLN A 156 19.88 -22.58 -1.96
CA GLN A 156 21.13 -23.22 -2.40
C GLN A 156 21.62 -24.24 -1.38
N THR A 157 21.52 -23.93 -0.08
CA THR A 157 21.92 -24.83 1.01
C THR A 157 20.92 -25.96 1.24
N GLN A 158 19.69 -25.81 0.75
CA GLN A 158 18.60 -26.79 0.80
C GLN A 158 18.15 -27.09 2.23
N VAL A 159 18.09 -26.06 3.08
CA VAL A 159 17.86 -26.19 4.52
C VAL A 159 16.56 -26.94 4.83
N GLU A 160 15.44 -26.59 4.18
CA GLU A 160 14.16 -27.29 4.33
C GLU A 160 14.26 -28.80 4.04
N ARG A 161 14.95 -29.17 2.95
CA ARG A 161 15.14 -30.59 2.59
C ARG A 161 15.97 -31.33 3.62
N ARG A 162 16.97 -30.67 4.18
CA ARG A 162 17.82 -31.24 5.24
C ARG A 162 17.04 -31.44 6.53
N LEU A 163 16.20 -30.48 6.93
CA LEU A 163 15.30 -30.61 8.08
C LEU A 163 14.32 -31.77 7.90
N ALA A 164 13.69 -31.87 6.73
CA ALA A 164 12.79 -32.97 6.39
C ALA A 164 13.50 -34.34 6.42
N TYR A 165 14.73 -34.40 5.90
CA TYR A 165 15.56 -35.60 5.91
C TYR A 165 15.98 -36.00 7.32
N ALA A 166 16.45 -35.04 8.13
CA ALA A 166 16.81 -35.27 9.52
C ALA A 166 15.62 -35.85 10.31
N ALA A 167 14.43 -35.26 10.19
CA ALA A 167 13.23 -35.77 10.82
C ALA A 167 12.93 -37.24 10.45
N GLU A 168 13.09 -37.62 9.19
CA GLU A 168 12.88 -38.99 8.73
C GLU A 168 13.93 -39.96 9.29
N MET A 169 15.19 -39.53 9.36
CA MET A 169 16.29 -40.36 9.87
C MET A 169 16.17 -40.57 11.39
N ILE A 170 15.75 -39.55 12.15
CA ILE A 170 15.47 -39.68 13.58
C ILE A 170 14.36 -40.72 13.80
N ARG A 171 13.24 -40.66 13.04
CA ARG A 171 12.15 -41.65 13.12
C ARG A 171 12.58 -43.08 12.82
N ARG A 172 13.67 -43.25 12.07
CA ARG A 172 14.23 -44.57 11.74
C ARG A 172 15.26 -45.04 12.76
N GLY A 173 15.42 -44.31 13.88
CA GLY A 173 16.39 -44.63 14.93
C GLY A 173 17.83 -44.27 14.58
N LEU A 174 18.05 -43.42 13.57
CA LEU A 174 19.38 -43.03 13.05
C LEU A 174 19.77 -41.61 13.47
N ALA A 175 19.35 -41.19 14.68
CA ALA A 175 19.62 -39.86 15.22
C ALA A 175 21.13 -39.63 15.51
N ASP A 176 21.83 -40.68 15.95
CA ASP A 176 23.28 -40.66 16.21
C ASP A 176 24.11 -40.40 14.95
N GLU A 177 23.60 -40.81 13.78
CA GLU A 177 24.28 -40.59 12.50
C GLU A 177 24.13 -39.16 11.97
N LEU A 178 23.17 -38.39 12.49
CA LEU A 178 22.87 -37.04 12.00
C LEU A 178 23.76 -35.95 12.61
N ALA A 179 24.27 -36.14 13.83
CA ALA A 179 24.99 -35.11 14.58
C ALA A 179 26.11 -34.39 13.77
N PRO A 180 26.92 -35.08 12.94
CA PRO A 180 27.96 -34.41 12.13
C PRO A 180 27.40 -33.48 11.04
N PHE A 181 26.14 -33.66 10.62
CA PHE A 181 25.53 -32.92 9.51
C PHE A 181 24.76 -31.68 9.97
N GLU A 182 24.44 -31.56 11.26
CA GLU A 182 23.64 -30.46 11.83
C GLU A 182 24.33 -29.10 11.69
N GLY A 183 25.67 -29.06 11.66
CA GLY A 183 26.45 -27.82 11.51
C GLY A 183 26.14 -27.03 10.24
N ILE A 184 25.76 -27.70 9.14
CA ILE A 184 25.37 -27.03 7.89
C ILE A 184 24.06 -26.27 8.07
N VAL A 185 23.06 -26.90 8.69
CA VAL A 185 21.75 -26.29 8.95
C VAL A 185 21.91 -25.12 9.93
N THR A 186 22.67 -25.33 11.02
CA THR A 186 22.93 -24.29 12.02
C THR A 186 23.64 -23.07 11.43
N THR A 187 24.60 -23.27 10.52
CA THR A 187 25.32 -22.17 9.87
C THR A 187 24.39 -21.38 8.95
N ALA A 188 23.60 -22.07 8.12
CA ALA A 188 22.66 -21.41 7.21
C ALA A 188 21.57 -20.61 7.95
N LEU A 189 21.08 -21.10 9.08
CA LEU A 189 20.14 -20.34 9.92
C LEU A 189 20.83 -19.16 10.65
N ASP A 190 22.11 -19.28 11.02
CA ASP A 190 22.88 -18.16 11.59
C ASP A 190 23.11 -17.05 10.56
N ASP A 191 23.39 -17.44 9.31
CA ASP A 191 23.50 -16.52 8.17
C ASP A 191 22.14 -15.83 7.90
N LEU A 192 21.04 -16.58 7.82
CA LEU A 192 19.68 -16.02 7.70
C LEU A 192 19.38 -14.98 8.80
N ARG A 193 19.73 -15.29 10.05
CA ARG A 193 19.56 -14.38 11.19
C ARG A 193 20.40 -13.10 11.04
N ARG A 194 21.63 -13.21 10.53
CA ARG A 194 22.49 -12.05 10.22
C ARG A 194 21.91 -11.21 9.09
N ASP A 195 21.44 -11.84 8.02
CA ASP A 195 20.93 -11.13 6.85
C ASP A 195 19.60 -10.44 7.15
N THR A 196 18.73 -11.05 7.96
CA THR A 196 17.49 -10.40 8.44
C THR A 196 17.78 -9.22 9.39
N GLU A 197 18.81 -9.30 10.23
CA GLU A 197 19.28 -8.17 11.04
C GLU A 197 19.89 -7.03 10.18
N SER A 198 20.67 -7.41 9.17
CA SER A 198 21.24 -6.49 8.17
C SER A 198 20.11 -5.78 7.41
N ALA A 199 19.12 -6.52 6.92
CA ALA A 199 17.95 -6.00 6.24
C ALA A 199 17.13 -5.05 7.13
N LEU A 200 16.92 -5.36 8.41
CA LEU A 200 16.27 -4.45 9.35
C LEU A 200 17.05 -3.14 9.52
N THR A 201 18.37 -3.23 9.63
CA THR A 201 19.25 -2.06 9.76
C THR A 201 19.21 -1.19 8.51
N LEU A 202 19.29 -1.81 7.33
CA LEU A 202 19.13 -1.16 6.03
C LEU A 202 17.76 -0.52 5.89
N ALA A 203 16.68 -1.23 6.20
CA ALA A 203 15.32 -0.71 6.12
C ALA A 203 15.12 0.50 7.02
N SER A 204 15.63 0.45 8.25
CA SER A 204 15.60 1.57 9.19
C SER A 204 16.38 2.78 8.67
N ARG A 205 17.52 2.53 8.01
CA ARG A 205 18.35 3.58 7.40
C ARG A 205 17.69 4.16 6.16
N GLU A 206 17.24 3.34 5.23
CA GLU A 206 16.58 3.74 3.98
C GLU A 206 15.25 4.45 4.24
N ALA A 207 14.49 4.04 5.26
CA ALA A 207 13.29 4.77 5.68
C ALA A 207 13.61 6.18 6.22
N ARG A 208 14.82 6.40 6.76
CA ARG A 208 15.32 7.72 7.18
C ARG A 208 15.99 8.48 6.03
N GLU A 209 16.71 7.81 5.13
CA GLU A 209 17.45 8.42 4.01
C GLU A 209 16.58 8.68 2.77
N GLY A 210 15.46 7.97 2.64
CA GLY A 210 14.35 8.32 1.74
C GLY A 210 13.74 9.70 2.06
N GLN A 211 14.17 10.34 3.15
CA GLN A 211 13.95 11.77 3.43
C GLN A 211 14.85 12.70 2.58
N GLN A 212 15.91 12.19 1.94
CA GLN A 212 16.96 12.99 1.30
C GLN A 212 17.29 12.61 -0.15
N MET A 213 17.21 11.34 -0.56
CA MET A 213 17.76 10.90 -1.86
C MET A 213 16.75 10.61 -2.98
N GLU A 214 15.54 10.15 -2.67
CA GLU A 214 14.55 9.98 -3.72
C GLU A 214 13.99 11.35 -4.10
N GLN A 215 13.80 11.58 -5.39
CA GLN A 215 12.99 12.68 -5.92
C GLN A 215 11.54 12.46 -5.50
N ASP A 216 11.31 12.62 -4.21
CA ASP A 216 10.14 13.13 -3.54
C ASP A 216 8.84 12.56 -4.16
N PRO A 217 8.30 11.43 -3.68
CA PRO A 217 6.89 11.09 -3.91
C PRO A 217 5.96 12.21 -3.37
N THR A 218 6.47 13.06 -2.48
CA THR A 218 5.91 14.36 -2.14
C THR A 218 6.05 15.37 -3.26
N SER A 219 7.08 15.35 -4.12
CA SER A 219 7.17 16.16 -5.33
C SER A 219 6.25 15.65 -6.42
N GLU A 220 5.91 14.35 -6.47
CA GLU A 220 4.90 13.84 -7.40
C GLU A 220 3.49 14.23 -6.94
N LEU A 221 3.17 14.07 -5.66
CA LEU A 221 1.92 14.58 -5.05
C LEU A 221 1.84 16.12 -5.08
N VAL A 222 2.95 16.81 -4.82
CA VAL A 222 3.07 18.28 -4.91
C VAL A 222 3.08 18.71 -6.38
N ALA A 223 3.62 17.94 -7.32
CA ALA A 223 3.58 18.23 -8.76
C ALA A 223 2.19 17.98 -9.33
N GLU A 224 1.47 16.94 -8.88
CA GLU A 224 0.06 16.72 -9.17
C GLU A 224 -0.77 17.86 -8.58
N LEU A 225 -0.54 18.25 -7.32
CA LEU A 225 -1.19 19.41 -6.70
C LEU A 225 -0.84 20.73 -7.41
N GLN A 226 0.40 20.90 -7.86
CA GLN A 226 0.84 22.08 -8.63
C GLN A 226 0.32 22.05 -10.07
N ALA A 227 0.12 20.87 -10.67
CA ALA A 227 -0.48 20.68 -11.98
C ALA A 227 -1.99 20.96 -11.91
N LEU A 228 -2.67 20.47 -10.87
CA LEU A 228 -4.03 20.86 -10.50
C LEU A 228 -4.11 22.38 -10.31
N ARG A 229 -3.20 22.98 -9.53
CA ARG A 229 -3.10 24.43 -9.34
C ARG A 229 -2.85 25.22 -10.64
N ARG A 230 -2.03 24.70 -11.56
CA ARG A 230 -1.77 25.29 -12.89
C ARG A 230 -2.93 25.12 -13.87
N SER A 231 -3.79 24.11 -13.66
CA SER A 231 -4.99 23.87 -14.47
C SER A 231 -6.20 24.73 -14.05
N LEU A 232 -6.19 25.31 -12.85
CA LEU A 232 -7.27 26.18 -12.36
C LEU A 232 -7.35 27.57 -13.07
N PRO A 233 -6.23 28.25 -13.41
CA PRO A 233 -6.25 29.48 -14.19
C PRO A 233 -6.84 29.34 -15.61
N SER A 234 -6.60 28.21 -16.29
CA SER A 234 -7.12 27.97 -17.65
C SER A 234 -8.64 27.75 -17.63
N CYS A 235 -9.20 27.24 -16.52
CA CYS A 235 -10.65 27.13 -16.35
C CYS A 235 -11.34 28.48 -16.07
N ARG A 236 -10.68 29.40 -15.33
CA ARG A 236 -11.17 30.78 -15.09
C ARG A 236 -11.21 31.62 -16.36
N THR A 237 -10.21 31.54 -17.24
CA THR A 237 -10.14 32.37 -18.45
C THR A 237 -11.15 31.97 -19.53
N VAL A 238 -11.49 30.68 -19.66
CA VAL A 238 -12.51 30.18 -20.60
C VAL A 238 -13.93 30.54 -20.13
N GLY A 239 -14.20 30.48 -18.83
CA GLY A 239 -15.47 30.90 -18.24
C GLY A 239 -15.70 32.41 -18.29
N LEU A 240 -14.67 33.21 -17.99
CA LEU A 240 -14.73 34.68 -18.04
C LEU A 240 -14.83 35.19 -19.48
N ARG A 241 -14.15 34.58 -20.46
CA ARG A 241 -14.32 34.94 -21.89
C ARG A 241 -15.71 34.63 -22.43
N ARG A 242 -16.34 33.51 -22.01
CA ARG A 242 -17.73 33.19 -22.37
C ARG A 242 -18.74 34.14 -21.73
N ARG A 243 -18.54 34.50 -20.45
CA ARG A 243 -19.38 35.49 -19.75
C ARG A 243 -19.20 36.91 -20.31
N ALA A 244 -17.97 37.32 -20.65
CA ALA A 244 -17.70 38.59 -21.29
C ALA A 244 -18.30 38.66 -22.71
N LYS A 245 -18.22 37.58 -23.51
CA LYS A 245 -18.93 37.52 -24.81
C LYS A 245 -20.45 37.59 -24.65
N LYS A 246 -21.01 36.92 -23.64
CA LYS A 246 -22.46 36.94 -23.37
C LYS A 246 -22.93 38.30 -22.85
N ALA A 247 -22.18 38.94 -21.96
CA ALA A 247 -22.45 40.29 -21.47
C ALA A 247 -22.34 41.33 -22.59
N ARG A 248 -21.34 41.22 -23.47
CA ARG A 248 -21.18 42.11 -24.64
C ARG A 248 -22.26 41.89 -25.70
N ALA A 249 -22.82 40.68 -25.80
CA ALA A 249 -23.98 40.38 -26.64
C ALA A 249 -25.28 40.95 -26.06
N LEU A 250 -25.48 40.85 -24.74
CA LEU A 250 -26.64 41.44 -24.04
C LEU A 250 -26.61 42.97 -24.08
N LEU A 251 -25.44 43.59 -23.89
CA LEU A 251 -25.28 45.05 -23.97
C LEU A 251 -25.51 45.58 -25.40
N LYS A 252 -25.21 44.80 -26.44
CA LYS A 252 -25.54 45.14 -27.84
C LYS A 252 -27.04 45.01 -28.12
N ALA A 253 -27.69 43.98 -27.58
CA ALA A 253 -29.13 43.78 -27.71
C ALA A 253 -29.94 44.90 -27.01
N ASP A 254 -29.48 45.37 -25.86
CA ASP A 254 -30.14 46.45 -25.11
C ASP A 254 -30.02 47.81 -25.83
N ARG A 255 -28.85 48.07 -26.43
CA ARG A 255 -28.61 49.27 -27.26
C ARG A 255 -29.44 49.28 -28.56
N THR A 256 -29.81 48.11 -29.08
CA THR A 256 -30.73 48.02 -30.23
C THR A 256 -32.20 48.20 -29.85
N VAL A 257 -32.60 47.84 -28.62
CA VAL A 257 -33.97 48.03 -28.11
C VAL A 257 -34.25 49.50 -27.76
N VAL A 258 -33.27 50.22 -27.20
CA VAL A 258 -33.40 51.67 -26.93
C VAL A 258 -33.48 52.48 -28.24
N ARG A 259 -32.77 52.05 -29.29
CA ARG A 259 -32.82 52.72 -30.60
C ARG A 259 -34.14 52.46 -31.35
N THR A 260 -34.70 51.25 -31.26
CA THR A 260 -36.00 50.93 -31.86
C THR A 260 -37.19 51.56 -31.13
N ARG A 261 -37.10 51.82 -29.82
CA ARG A 261 -38.12 52.62 -29.09
C ARG A 261 -38.03 54.12 -29.38
N ALA A 262 -36.83 54.66 -29.64
CA ALA A 262 -36.67 56.05 -30.09
C ALA A 262 -37.22 56.26 -31.51
N ASP A 263 -37.02 55.29 -32.41
CA ASP A 263 -37.53 55.39 -33.79
C ASP A 263 -39.05 55.10 -33.88
N SER A 264 -39.63 54.29 -32.97
CA SER A 264 -41.08 54.03 -32.95
C SER A 264 -41.93 55.22 -32.44
N LEU A 265 -41.31 56.18 -31.74
CA LEU A 265 -41.97 57.46 -31.38
C LEU A 265 -41.81 58.53 -32.48
N ALA A 266 -40.97 58.29 -33.49
CA ALA A 266 -40.78 59.20 -34.62
C ALA A 266 -41.56 58.78 -35.89
N VAL A 267 -42.04 57.54 -35.99
CA VAL A 267 -42.67 56.99 -37.23
C VAL A 267 -44.22 56.93 -37.19
N ILE A 268 -44.87 57.49 -36.16
CA ILE A 268 -46.32 57.84 -36.24
C ILE A 268 -46.54 59.15 -37.04
N SER A 269 -45.48 59.90 -37.33
CA SER A 269 -45.51 60.99 -38.31
C SER A 269 -44.80 60.54 -39.59
N SER A 270 -45.59 60.32 -40.64
CA SER A 270 -45.15 60.33 -42.05
C SER A 270 -44.63 59.02 -42.68
N ALA A 271 -45.55 58.13 -43.03
CA ALA A 271 -45.60 57.45 -44.33
C ALA A 271 -47.07 57.03 -44.59
N ALA A 272 -47.88 57.86 -45.25
CA ALA A 272 -48.01 57.99 -46.71
C ALA A 272 -48.50 56.71 -47.42
N VAL A 273 -49.79 56.72 -47.77
CA VAL A 273 -50.31 56.56 -49.15
C VAL A 273 -49.38 55.81 -50.12
N LEU A 274 -49.75 54.54 -50.37
CA LEU A 274 -50.05 53.92 -51.67
C LEU A 274 -48.95 53.61 -52.72
N VAL A 275 -49.02 52.33 -53.14
CA VAL A 275 -48.64 51.68 -54.42
C VAL A 275 -47.14 51.55 -54.69
N GLY A 276 -46.57 50.39 -55.04
CA GLY A 276 -47.09 49.08 -55.42
C GLY A 276 -46.09 48.44 -56.41
N ALA A 277 -46.18 47.10 -56.56
CA ALA A 277 -45.49 46.27 -57.58
C ALA A 277 -43.94 46.10 -57.42
N ASN A 278 -43.30 44.95 -57.64
CA ASN A 278 -43.70 43.57 -57.96
C ASN A 278 -42.45 42.66 -57.85
N THR A 279 -42.67 41.37 -57.56
CA THR A 279 -41.94 40.15 -58.03
C THR A 279 -40.40 40.08 -57.97
N LEU A 280 -39.80 39.22 -57.13
CA LEU A 280 -39.58 37.75 -57.28
C LEU A 280 -38.27 37.39 -58.02
N ILE A 281 -37.41 36.63 -57.33
CA ILE A 281 -36.35 35.64 -57.71
C ILE A 281 -35.41 35.60 -56.49
N GLY A 282 -35.03 34.49 -55.84
CA GLY A 282 -35.18 33.06 -56.09
C GLY A 282 -33.90 32.36 -55.58
N ALA A 283 -34.06 31.41 -54.64
CA ALA A 283 -33.14 30.32 -54.24
C ALA A 283 -31.71 30.67 -53.73
N GLY A 284 -31.08 30.00 -52.78
CA GLY A 284 -31.36 28.74 -52.07
C GLY A 284 -30.16 28.36 -51.18
N TRP A 285 -30.23 27.16 -50.58
CA TRP A 285 -29.22 26.43 -49.77
C TRP A 285 -29.14 26.81 -48.27
N VAL A 286 -29.70 26.06 -47.31
CA VAL A 286 -29.67 24.62 -46.91
C VAL A 286 -28.52 24.25 -45.96
N SER A 287 -28.95 23.85 -44.74
CA SER A 287 -28.34 22.95 -43.75
C SER A 287 -27.02 23.35 -43.07
N GLY A 288 -26.79 23.11 -41.77
CA GLY A 288 -27.55 22.40 -40.74
C GLY A 288 -26.60 21.93 -39.60
N ILE A 289 -27.19 21.47 -38.50
CA ILE A 289 -26.62 20.52 -37.50
C ILE A 289 -25.65 21.19 -36.47
N ARG A 290 -25.71 21.06 -35.13
CA ARG A 290 -26.15 20.03 -34.17
C ARG A 290 -26.32 20.67 -32.77
N ARG A 291 -27.24 20.16 -31.93
CA ARG A 291 -27.02 20.11 -30.47
C ARG A 291 -27.83 18.96 -29.85
N ALA A 292 -27.11 17.95 -29.36
CA ALA A 292 -27.65 16.87 -28.55
C ALA A 292 -27.65 17.25 -27.06
N ARG A 293 -28.63 16.71 -26.33
CA ARG A 293 -28.98 16.95 -24.93
C ARG A 293 -29.37 15.62 -24.31
N TRP A 294 -28.67 15.16 -23.29
CA TRP A 294 -29.08 14.14 -22.30
C TRP A 294 -28.25 14.42 -21.02
N GLY A 295 -28.73 14.34 -19.78
CA GLY A 295 -29.92 13.68 -19.24
C GLY A 295 -29.50 12.64 -18.20
N SER A 296 -29.59 13.00 -16.92
CA SER A 296 -29.31 12.28 -15.66
C SER A 296 -29.72 10.80 -15.60
N ILE A 297 -29.12 10.03 -14.66
CA ILE A 297 -29.81 9.02 -13.82
C ILE A 297 -28.94 8.57 -12.62
N ARG A 298 -29.59 8.39 -11.47
CA ARG A 298 -29.10 7.87 -10.17
C ARG A 298 -29.16 6.33 -10.11
N ARG A 299 -28.36 5.68 -9.24
CA ARG A 299 -28.89 4.72 -8.24
C ARG A 299 -27.89 4.29 -7.16
N LEU A 300 -28.44 4.12 -5.94
CA LEU A 300 -27.88 3.55 -4.72
C LEU A 300 -27.73 2.02 -4.79
N ARG A 301 -26.84 1.46 -3.95
CA ARG A 301 -27.09 0.22 -3.20
C ARG A 301 -26.23 0.14 -1.92
N ARG A 302 -26.88 -0.19 -0.79
CA ARG A 302 -26.28 -0.61 0.49
C ARG A 302 -26.65 -2.08 0.76
N SER A 303 -25.81 -2.75 1.55
CA SER A 303 -26.17 -3.48 2.80
C SER A 303 -26.06 -5.04 2.87
N TRP A 304 -25.63 -5.48 4.08
CA TRP A 304 -25.73 -6.79 4.81
C TRP A 304 -24.48 -7.71 4.73
N LYS A 305 -23.98 -8.40 5.79
CA LYS A 305 -24.47 -8.86 7.13
C LYS A 305 -23.24 -9.30 8.00
N LEU A 306 -23.14 -8.98 9.31
CA LEU A 306 -23.18 -9.88 10.51
C LEU A 306 -22.64 -11.33 10.31
N GLY A 307 -21.77 -11.93 11.12
CA GLY A 307 -21.60 -11.90 12.57
C GLY A 307 -22.08 -13.23 13.18
N TYR A 308 -21.17 -14.15 13.54
CA TYR A 308 -21.48 -15.32 14.38
C TYR A 308 -20.29 -15.67 15.30
N ARG A 309 -20.57 -15.62 16.60
CA ARG A 309 -19.77 -16.08 17.73
C ARG A 309 -20.69 -17.05 18.47
N LYS A 310 -20.26 -18.27 18.78
CA LYS A 310 -20.76 -19.01 19.95
C LYS A 310 -19.70 -19.96 20.54
N PRO A 311 -19.77 -20.22 21.87
CA PRO A 311 -18.71 -20.83 22.67
C PRO A 311 -19.07 -22.23 23.21
N GLY A 312 -18.04 -22.94 23.69
CA GLY A 312 -18.07 -23.88 24.83
C GLY A 312 -18.73 -25.25 24.60
N VAL A 313 -18.05 -26.33 25.01
CA VAL A 313 -18.46 -27.21 26.13
C VAL A 313 -17.32 -28.19 26.40
N THR A 314 -16.79 -28.11 27.63
CA THR A 314 -16.01 -29.13 28.32
C THR A 314 -16.90 -30.34 28.63
N PHE A 315 -16.40 -31.56 28.44
CA PHE A 315 -16.95 -32.73 29.13
C PHE A 315 -15.82 -33.65 29.57
N SER A 316 -15.52 -33.56 30.86
CA SER A 316 -14.79 -34.57 31.62
C SER A 316 -15.77 -35.69 32.02
N HIS A 317 -15.20 -36.88 32.26
CA HIS A 317 -15.63 -37.89 33.25
C HIS A 317 -16.28 -39.20 32.73
N TRP A 318 -15.86 -40.27 33.42
CA TRP A 318 -16.23 -41.71 33.41
C TRP A 318 -15.68 -42.61 32.29
N ALA A 319 -15.24 -43.84 32.55
CA ALA A 319 -14.79 -44.57 33.74
C ALA A 319 -14.34 -45.96 33.27
N ARG A 320 -13.42 -46.56 34.03
CA ARG A 320 -13.36 -47.98 34.43
C ARG A 320 -14.03 -49.02 33.52
N GLY A 321 -13.18 -49.85 32.93
CA GLY A 321 -13.38 -51.27 32.63
C GLY A 321 -12.06 -51.97 32.82
#